data_AF-A0AB39P7R2-F1
#
_entry.id   AF-A0AB39P7R2-F1
#
_cell.length_a   1.000
_cell.length_b   1.000
_cell.length_c   1.000
_cell.angle_alpha   90.00
_cell.angle_beta   90.00
_cell.angle_gamma   90.00
#
_symmetry.space_group_name_H-M   'P 1'
#
loop_
_entity.id
_entity.type
_entity.pdbx_description
1 polymer ?
#
loop_
_entity_poly.entity_id
_entity_poly.type
_entity_poly.pdbx_seq_one_letter_code
_entity_poly.pdbx_strand_id
1 'polypeptide(L)'
;MTAAQGTIRPPHRLDDVPGWFPVLDQTLFNWFLDRQESAEVRGDLLEVGVYMGKSAIFLGRHLREGERYTVCDLFEGDAPDDANRAESTKSYSALTRRVFEENYLSFHDELPRVLHGPSSVVPSEVEPRSCRFVHIDASHLYEHVHGDIGAARDALLPGGIVVLDDFRSEHTPGVSVATWEAVLNRGLHPICLSTQKLYGTWGDPEPVQEELLAMVRGRGDCHLSVQQAAGHRLVRLKSKNMPAPDFPASRHPADVPTSTPGHRTPSGSTPQTRPAPRRSRTHRIAVDLLPPALTRALRNARTTRLPGPK
;
A
#
# COMPACT_ATOMS: atom_id res chain seq x y z
N MET A 1 35.19 14.76 5.98
CA MET A 1 34.76 13.38 6.20
C MET A 1 33.26 13.37 6.36
N THR A 2 32.58 13.20 5.23
CA THR A 2 31.12 13.17 5.07
C THR A 2 30.61 11.81 5.54
N ALA A 3 29.53 11.82 6.32
CA ALA A 3 28.89 10.61 6.84
C ALA A 3 28.42 9.72 5.67
N ALA A 4 28.68 8.42 5.81
CA ALA A 4 28.36 7.39 4.83
C ALA A 4 26.85 7.21 4.63
N GLN A 5 26.49 6.76 3.42
CA GLN A 5 25.16 6.44 2.92
C GLN A 5 24.33 5.63 3.92
N GLY A 6 23.06 6.02 4.07
CA GLY A 6 22.11 5.43 5.01
C GLY A 6 21.94 3.93 4.80
N THR A 7 22.41 3.14 5.78
CA THR A 7 22.14 1.71 5.86
C THR A 7 20.65 1.51 6.09
N ILE A 8 19.95 0.98 5.10
CA ILE A 8 18.55 0.53 5.24
C ILE A 8 18.60 -0.66 6.20
N ARG A 9 17.85 -0.59 7.30
CA ARG A 9 17.66 -1.76 8.16
C ARG A 9 16.70 -2.70 7.43
N PRO A 10 17.07 -3.98 7.22
CA PRO A 10 16.17 -4.92 6.58
C PRO A 10 14.85 -5.03 7.36
N PRO A 11 13.69 -5.06 6.67
CA PRO A 11 12.39 -5.18 7.32
C PRO A 11 12.26 -6.54 8.02
N HIS A 12 11.67 -6.59 9.21
CA HIS A 12 11.38 -7.86 9.91
C HIS A 12 9.97 -8.37 9.63
N ARG A 13 9.03 -7.45 9.45
CA ARG A 13 7.61 -7.67 9.11
C ARG A 13 7.23 -6.78 7.94
N LEU A 14 6.14 -7.13 7.26
CA LEU A 14 5.62 -6.32 6.15
C LEU A 14 5.34 -4.86 6.55
N ASP A 15 4.93 -4.63 7.80
CA ASP A 15 4.66 -3.29 8.31
C ASP A 15 5.90 -2.40 8.45
N ASP A 16 7.10 -3.00 8.48
CA ASP A 16 8.37 -2.26 8.49
C ASP A 16 8.72 -1.70 7.10
N VAL A 17 8.13 -2.25 6.03
CA VAL A 17 8.33 -1.75 4.66
C VAL A 17 7.51 -0.48 4.47
N PRO A 18 8.12 0.66 4.11
CA PRO A 18 7.39 1.88 3.82
C PRO A 18 6.44 1.73 2.63
N GLY A 19 5.22 2.24 2.76
CA GLY A 19 4.21 2.21 1.69
C GLY A 19 2.77 2.26 2.23
N TRP A 20 1.83 2.61 1.35
CA TRP A 20 0.41 2.78 1.68
C TRP A 20 -0.41 1.55 1.28
N PHE A 21 -0.38 0.52 2.12
CA PHE A 21 -1.15 -0.70 1.89
C PHE A 21 -2.03 -1.06 3.09
N PRO A 22 -3.22 -0.43 3.23
CA PRO A 22 -4.10 -0.61 4.38
C PRO A 22 -4.59 -2.06 4.55
N VAL A 23 -4.93 -2.43 5.79
CA VAL A 23 -5.37 -3.80 6.16
C VAL A 23 -6.58 -4.32 5.36
N LEU A 24 -7.49 -3.42 4.94
CA LEU A 24 -8.62 -3.80 4.09
C LEU A 24 -8.14 -4.23 2.71
N ASP A 25 -7.19 -3.50 2.14
CA ASP A 25 -6.66 -3.79 0.80
C ASP A 25 -5.77 -5.04 0.83
N GLN A 26 -5.00 -5.27 1.91
CA GLN A 26 -4.34 -6.56 2.13
C GLN A 26 -5.35 -7.72 2.16
N THR A 27 -6.48 -7.55 2.87
CA THR A 27 -7.54 -8.56 2.94
C THR A 27 -8.19 -8.79 1.56
N LEU A 28 -8.42 -7.73 0.79
CA LEU A 28 -9.03 -7.82 -0.54
C LEU A 28 -8.08 -8.48 -1.54
N PHE A 29 -6.78 -8.11 -1.56
CA PHE A 29 -5.78 -8.76 -2.42
C PHE A 29 -5.74 -10.26 -2.17
N ASN A 30 -5.59 -10.69 -0.90
CA ASN A 30 -5.65 -12.11 -0.55
C ASN A 30 -6.94 -12.74 -1.06
N TRP A 31 -8.10 -12.14 -0.74
CA TRP A 31 -9.38 -12.73 -1.12
C TRP A 31 -9.55 -12.91 -2.64
N PHE A 32 -9.18 -11.90 -3.44
CA PHE A 32 -9.26 -11.99 -4.89
C PHE A 32 -8.29 -13.04 -5.45
N LEU A 33 -7.05 -13.08 -4.96
CA LEU A 33 -6.02 -14.00 -5.45
C LEU A 33 -6.30 -15.44 -5.00
N ASP A 34 -6.67 -15.66 -3.73
CA ASP A 34 -7.08 -16.97 -3.19
C ASP A 34 -8.30 -17.52 -3.95
N ARG A 35 -9.25 -16.65 -4.29
CA ARG A 35 -10.42 -17.01 -5.11
C ARG A 35 -9.99 -17.47 -6.51
N GLN A 36 -9.13 -16.71 -7.18
CA GLN A 36 -8.58 -17.10 -8.49
C GLN A 36 -7.82 -18.42 -8.39
N GLU A 37 -7.04 -18.60 -7.33
CA GLU A 37 -6.26 -19.81 -7.10
C GLU A 37 -7.12 -21.05 -6.90
N SER A 38 -8.14 -20.93 -6.05
CA SER A 38 -9.12 -21.99 -5.77
C SER A 38 -9.94 -22.37 -6.99
N ALA A 39 -10.17 -21.42 -7.90
CA ALA A 39 -10.81 -21.65 -9.18
C ALA A 39 -9.84 -22.13 -10.28
N GLU A 40 -8.58 -22.41 -9.93
CA GLU A 40 -7.51 -22.82 -10.85
C GLU A 40 -7.26 -21.84 -12.01
N VAL A 41 -7.60 -20.56 -11.84
CA VAL A 41 -7.25 -19.51 -12.80
C VAL A 41 -5.73 -19.33 -12.75
N ARG A 42 -5.08 -19.50 -13.89
CA ARG A 42 -3.65 -19.22 -14.09
C ARG A 42 -3.48 -17.93 -14.86
N GLY A 43 -2.40 -17.22 -14.56
CA GLY A 43 -1.99 -16.04 -15.30
C GLY A 43 -0.93 -15.25 -14.54
N ASP A 44 -0.26 -14.39 -15.28
CA ASP A 44 0.79 -13.54 -14.75
C ASP A 44 0.22 -12.50 -13.77
N LEU A 45 1.12 -11.95 -12.96
CA LEU A 45 0.87 -10.81 -12.08
C LEU A 45 1.59 -9.59 -12.63
N LEU A 46 0.94 -8.43 -12.55
CA LEU A 46 1.54 -7.16 -12.94
C LEU A 46 1.25 -6.09 -11.89
N GLU A 47 2.27 -5.32 -11.53
CA GLU A 47 2.12 -4.11 -10.73
C GLU A 47 2.87 -2.94 -11.37
N VAL A 48 2.18 -1.81 -11.48
CA VAL A 48 2.71 -0.57 -12.06
C VAL A 48 2.71 0.49 -10.95
N GLY A 49 3.89 0.90 -10.50
CA GLY A 49 4.11 1.65 -9.27
C GLY A 49 4.26 0.70 -8.08
N VAL A 50 5.50 0.50 -7.61
CA VAL A 50 5.80 -0.40 -6.48
C VAL A 50 6.42 0.32 -5.29
N TYR A 51 6.98 1.51 -5.49
CA TYR A 51 7.69 2.25 -4.44
C TYR A 51 8.72 1.34 -3.74
N MET A 52 8.71 1.26 -2.42
CA MET A 52 9.61 0.40 -1.63
C MET A 52 9.13 -1.05 -1.50
N GLY A 53 8.07 -1.45 -2.22
CA GLY A 53 7.69 -2.83 -2.46
C GLY A 53 6.65 -3.43 -1.53
N LYS A 54 5.94 -2.64 -0.69
CA LYS A 54 5.02 -3.20 0.31
C LYS A 54 3.89 -4.05 -0.30
N SER A 55 3.17 -3.52 -1.28
CA SER A 55 2.14 -4.26 -2.03
C SER A 55 2.78 -5.35 -2.89
N ALA A 56 3.94 -5.09 -3.48
CA ALA A 56 4.63 -6.06 -4.33
C ALA A 56 5.07 -7.32 -3.59
N ILE A 57 5.65 -7.16 -2.40
CA ILE A 57 5.99 -8.25 -1.49
C ILE A 57 4.75 -9.08 -1.17
N PHE A 58 3.61 -8.42 -0.99
CA PHE A 58 2.37 -9.10 -0.69
C PHE A 58 1.83 -9.89 -1.89
N LEU A 59 1.76 -9.25 -3.05
CA LEU A 59 1.30 -9.84 -4.31
C LEU A 59 2.18 -11.01 -4.75
N GLY A 60 3.50 -10.90 -4.57
CA GLY A 60 4.47 -11.93 -4.92
C GLY A 60 4.25 -13.28 -4.23
N ARG A 61 3.55 -13.33 -3.08
CA ARG A 61 3.20 -14.60 -2.41
C ARG A 61 2.20 -15.45 -3.18
N HIS A 62 1.45 -14.82 -4.08
CA HIS A 62 0.46 -15.47 -4.93
C HIS A 62 1.05 -15.89 -6.28
N LEU A 63 2.35 -15.66 -6.52
CA LEU A 63 3.01 -16.15 -7.72
C LEU A 63 3.10 -17.68 -7.69
N ARG A 64 2.53 -18.34 -8.69
CA ARG A 64 2.53 -19.81 -8.81
C ARG A 64 3.58 -20.29 -9.79
N GLU A 65 3.94 -21.57 -9.70
CA GLU A 65 4.80 -22.22 -10.68
C GLU A 65 4.24 -22.06 -12.10
N GLY A 66 5.08 -21.60 -13.02
CA GLY A 66 4.72 -21.35 -14.42
C GLY A 66 4.08 -19.98 -14.70
N GLU A 67 3.78 -19.18 -13.68
CA GLU A 67 3.37 -17.78 -13.82
C GLU A 67 4.58 -16.85 -13.78
N ARG A 68 4.45 -15.63 -14.32
CA ARG A 68 5.44 -14.56 -14.18
C ARG A 68 4.87 -13.42 -13.36
N TYR A 69 5.72 -12.80 -12.56
CA TYR A 69 5.40 -11.53 -11.91
C TYR A 69 6.27 -10.42 -12.50
N THR A 70 5.64 -9.39 -13.06
CA THR A 70 6.30 -8.19 -13.57
C THR A 70 5.94 -6.98 -12.72
N VAL A 71 6.95 -6.18 -12.37
CA VAL A 71 6.78 -4.89 -11.71
C VAL A 71 7.36 -3.77 -12.57
N CYS A 72 6.72 -2.60 -12.58
CA CYS A 72 7.20 -1.44 -13.31
C CYS A 72 7.23 -0.20 -12.42
N ASP A 73 8.35 0.52 -12.37
CA ASP A 73 8.48 1.77 -11.60
C ASP A 73 9.60 2.64 -12.19
N LEU A 74 9.49 3.95 -11.97
CA LEU A 74 10.53 4.91 -12.31
C LEU A 74 11.73 4.81 -11.39
N PHE A 75 11.55 4.43 -10.12
CA PHE A 75 12.60 4.43 -9.08
C PHE A 75 13.40 5.75 -9.04
N GLU A 76 14.72 5.70 -9.14
CA GLU A 76 15.60 6.86 -9.28
C GLU A 76 15.66 7.47 -10.68
N GLY A 77 14.87 6.95 -11.63
CA GLY A 77 14.80 7.39 -13.02
C GLY A 77 14.04 8.71 -13.22
N ASP A 78 14.26 9.31 -14.39
CA ASP A 78 13.61 10.56 -14.75
C ASP A 78 12.13 10.36 -15.04
N ALA A 79 11.28 11.07 -14.30
CA ALA A 79 9.88 11.19 -14.62
C ALA A 79 9.68 11.82 -16.01
N PRO A 80 8.69 11.35 -16.80
CA PRO A 80 8.53 11.72 -18.20
C PRO A 80 8.12 13.18 -18.41
N ASP A 81 7.56 13.84 -17.38
CA ASP A 81 7.19 15.25 -17.41
C ASP A 81 7.47 15.96 -16.08
N ASP A 82 7.42 17.30 -16.11
CA ASP A 82 7.76 18.15 -14.97
C ASP A 82 6.79 18.02 -13.79
N ALA A 83 5.52 17.70 -14.04
CA ALA A 83 4.51 17.55 -12.99
C ALA A 83 4.74 16.24 -12.22
N ASN A 84 4.96 15.14 -12.94
CA ASN A 84 5.29 13.84 -12.36
C ASN A 84 6.65 13.87 -11.66
N ARG A 85 7.60 14.65 -12.17
CA ARG A 85 8.90 14.91 -11.52
C ARG A 85 8.76 15.66 -10.21
N ALA A 86 7.93 16.70 -10.17
CA ALA A 86 7.70 17.50 -8.97
C ALA A 86 7.05 16.68 -7.84
N GLU A 87 6.16 15.75 -8.20
CA GLU A 87 5.59 14.78 -7.28
C GLU A 87 6.64 13.78 -6.79
N SER A 88 7.37 13.15 -7.70
CA SER A 88 8.41 12.16 -7.37
C SER A 88 9.49 12.72 -6.44
N THR A 89 9.92 13.96 -6.69
CA THR A 89 10.92 14.65 -5.85
C THR A 89 10.43 14.90 -4.43
N LYS A 90 9.13 15.16 -4.24
CA LYS A 90 8.54 15.45 -2.92
C LYS A 90 8.26 14.19 -2.13
N SER A 91 7.73 13.15 -2.77
CA SER A 91 7.20 11.96 -2.10
C SER A 91 8.18 10.79 -2.06
N TYR A 92 9.15 10.73 -3.00
CA TYR A 92 9.96 9.54 -3.25
C TYR A 92 11.47 9.78 -3.26
N SER A 93 11.97 10.84 -2.61
CA SER A 93 13.40 11.23 -2.65
C SER A 93 14.40 10.18 -2.12
N ALA A 94 13.93 9.18 -1.37
CA ALA A 94 14.72 8.05 -0.88
C ALA A 94 14.49 6.74 -1.66
N LEU A 95 13.60 6.75 -2.67
CA LEU A 95 13.30 5.59 -3.49
C LEU A 95 14.48 5.30 -4.42
N THR A 96 14.95 4.05 -4.38
CA THR A 96 15.82 3.50 -5.43
C THR A 96 15.36 2.09 -5.73
N ARG A 97 15.66 1.60 -6.93
CA ARG A 97 15.43 0.22 -7.33
C ARG A 97 16.05 -0.75 -6.33
N ARG A 98 17.24 -0.43 -5.83
CA ARG A 98 17.94 -1.22 -4.82
C ARG A 98 17.16 -1.36 -3.51
N VAL A 99 16.53 -0.28 -3.02
CA VAL A 99 15.70 -0.34 -1.79
C VAL A 99 14.54 -1.31 -1.98
N PHE A 100 13.86 -1.22 -3.12
CA PHE A 100 12.78 -2.13 -3.48
C PHE A 100 13.27 -3.59 -3.51
N GLU A 101 14.36 -3.86 -4.23
CA GLU A 101 14.91 -5.21 -4.37
C GLU A 101 15.35 -5.80 -3.02
N GLU A 102 16.02 -5.02 -2.16
CA GLU A 102 16.42 -5.46 -0.82
C GLU A 102 15.21 -5.76 0.08
N ASN A 103 14.17 -4.92 0.05
CA ASN A 103 12.93 -5.18 0.77
C ASN A 103 12.23 -6.42 0.23
N TYR A 104 12.14 -6.59 -1.09
CA TYR A 104 11.47 -7.72 -1.71
C TYR A 104 12.16 -9.04 -1.36
N LEU A 105 13.48 -9.08 -1.51
CA LEU A 105 14.30 -10.25 -1.19
C LEU A 105 14.32 -10.58 0.30
N SER A 106 13.93 -9.65 1.17
CA SER A 106 13.74 -9.95 2.59
C SER A 106 12.60 -10.96 2.83
N PHE A 107 11.67 -11.12 1.89
CA PHE A 107 10.50 -12.01 2.02
C PHE A 107 10.45 -13.12 0.95
N HIS A 108 11.09 -12.92 -0.19
CA HIS A 108 11.07 -13.84 -1.34
C HIS A 108 12.47 -14.24 -1.77
N ASP A 109 12.62 -15.42 -2.37
CA ASP A 109 13.93 -15.95 -2.79
C ASP A 109 14.42 -15.37 -4.12
N GLU A 110 13.51 -14.95 -4.99
CA GLU A 110 13.82 -14.41 -6.32
C GLU A 110 13.05 -13.10 -6.55
N LEU A 111 13.65 -12.18 -7.31
CA LEU A 111 12.99 -10.93 -7.70
C LEU A 111 11.93 -11.19 -8.78
N PRO A 112 10.85 -10.38 -8.81
CA PRO A 112 10.01 -10.32 -9.99
C PRO A 112 10.80 -9.73 -11.16
N ARG A 113 10.25 -9.82 -12.37
CA ARG A 113 10.81 -9.11 -13.51
C ARG A 113 10.61 -7.61 -13.32
N VAL A 114 11.70 -6.88 -13.13
CA VAL A 114 11.68 -5.43 -12.88
C VAL A 114 11.86 -4.64 -14.19
N LEU A 115 10.82 -3.90 -14.58
CA LEU A 115 10.87 -2.86 -15.61
C LEU A 115 11.20 -1.53 -14.92
N HIS A 116 12.43 -1.05 -15.11
CA HIS A 116 12.87 0.25 -14.60
C HIS A 116 12.62 1.30 -15.68
N GLY A 117 11.54 2.08 -15.53
CA GLY A 117 11.13 3.08 -16.52
C GLY A 117 9.68 3.53 -16.36
N PRO A 118 9.22 4.43 -17.25
CA PRO A 118 7.83 4.88 -17.26
C PRO A 118 6.90 3.71 -17.59
N SER A 119 5.68 3.74 -17.06
CA SER A 119 4.66 2.72 -17.30
C SER A 119 4.30 2.51 -18.77
N SER A 120 4.60 3.49 -19.64
CA SER A 120 4.43 3.40 -21.09
C SER A 120 5.23 2.29 -21.77
N VAL A 121 6.21 1.68 -21.09
CA VAL A 121 6.93 0.50 -21.60
C VAL A 121 6.16 -0.82 -21.38
N VAL A 122 5.20 -0.85 -20.44
CA VAL A 122 4.46 -2.06 -20.07
C VAL A 122 3.81 -2.75 -21.29
N PRO A 123 3.12 -2.04 -22.21
CA PRO A 123 2.47 -2.68 -23.36
C PRO A 123 3.42 -3.44 -24.31
N SER A 124 4.69 -3.04 -24.40
CA SER A 124 5.68 -3.76 -25.22
C SER A 124 6.38 -4.90 -24.48
N GLU A 125 6.34 -4.87 -23.15
CA GLU A 125 7.09 -5.80 -22.30
C GLU A 125 6.20 -6.89 -21.70
N VAL A 126 4.89 -6.68 -21.59
CA VAL A 126 3.94 -7.63 -21.04
C VAL A 126 3.07 -8.20 -22.17
N GLU A 127 3.01 -9.53 -22.24
CA GLU A 127 2.21 -10.22 -23.26
C GLU A 127 0.73 -9.88 -23.11
N PRO A 128 0.01 -9.54 -24.20
CA PRO A 128 -1.43 -9.32 -24.14
C PRO A 128 -2.17 -10.56 -23.61
N ARG A 129 -3.19 -10.34 -22.78
CA ARG A 129 -4.01 -11.40 -22.16
C ARG A 129 -3.16 -12.47 -21.45
N SER A 130 -2.13 -12.06 -20.73
CA SER A 130 -1.31 -12.96 -19.91
C SER A 130 -1.62 -12.86 -18.42
N CYS A 131 -2.07 -11.69 -17.94
CA CYS A 131 -2.21 -11.42 -16.52
C CYS A 131 -3.57 -11.83 -15.98
N ARG A 132 -3.61 -12.42 -14.78
CA ARG A 132 -4.87 -12.63 -14.02
C ARG A 132 -5.16 -11.49 -13.05
N PHE A 133 -4.14 -10.74 -12.64
CA PHE A 133 -4.25 -9.65 -11.68
C PHE A 133 -3.29 -8.50 -12.04
N VAL A 134 -3.82 -7.28 -12.12
CA VAL A 134 -3.04 -6.06 -12.41
C VAL A 134 -3.32 -5.00 -11.35
N HIS A 135 -2.28 -4.45 -10.73
CA HIS A 135 -2.36 -3.32 -9.80
C HIS A 135 -1.72 -2.07 -10.41
N ILE A 136 -2.43 -0.93 -10.39
CA ILE A 136 -1.98 0.37 -10.90
C ILE A 136 -1.94 1.38 -9.76
N ASP A 137 -0.73 1.85 -9.42
CA ASP A 137 -0.39 2.74 -8.30
C ASP A 137 0.84 3.60 -8.62
N ALA A 138 0.98 4.07 -9.87
CA ALA A 138 2.17 4.77 -10.35
C ALA A 138 2.06 6.30 -10.31
N SER A 139 1.36 6.89 -11.28
CA SER A 139 1.22 8.35 -11.42
C SER A 139 -0.14 8.82 -10.93
N HIS A 140 -0.22 10.10 -10.53
CA HIS A 140 -1.49 10.74 -10.17
C HIS A 140 -2.05 11.66 -11.26
N LEU A 141 -1.38 11.72 -12.42
CA LEU A 141 -1.81 12.51 -13.56
C LEU A 141 -2.74 11.70 -14.47
N TYR A 142 -3.78 12.37 -14.98
CA TYR A 142 -4.83 11.74 -15.78
C TYR A 142 -4.27 10.98 -16.99
N GLU A 143 -3.33 11.57 -17.72
CA GLU A 143 -2.79 11.05 -18.98
C GLU A 143 -2.08 9.71 -18.79
N HIS A 144 -1.28 9.61 -17.73
CA HIS A 144 -0.54 8.38 -17.38
C HIS A 144 -1.50 7.30 -16.90
N VAL A 145 -2.39 7.63 -15.95
CA VAL A 145 -3.37 6.67 -15.40
C VAL A 145 -4.31 6.16 -16.50
N HIS A 146 -4.76 7.03 -17.41
CA HIS A 146 -5.61 6.64 -18.54
C HIS A 146 -4.90 5.63 -19.45
N GLY A 147 -3.62 5.85 -19.72
CA GLY A 147 -2.75 4.94 -20.46
C GLY A 147 -2.55 3.60 -19.75
N ASP A 148 -2.25 3.65 -18.45
CA ASP A 148 -2.02 2.47 -17.61
C ASP A 148 -3.27 1.59 -17.52
N ILE A 149 -4.46 2.18 -17.38
CA ILE A 149 -5.74 1.46 -17.44
C ILE A 149 -5.92 0.76 -18.79
N GLY A 150 -5.46 1.37 -19.88
CA GLY A 150 -5.45 0.76 -21.21
C GLY A 150 -4.51 -0.44 -21.28
N ALA A 151 -3.28 -0.28 -20.81
CA ALA A 151 -2.30 -1.36 -20.74
C ALA A 151 -2.81 -2.53 -19.87
N ALA A 152 -3.44 -2.25 -18.74
CA ALA A 152 -4.04 -3.25 -17.87
C ALA A 152 -5.17 -4.02 -18.56
N ARG A 153 -6.04 -3.32 -19.30
CA ARG A 153 -7.11 -3.97 -20.08
C ARG A 153 -6.55 -4.95 -21.11
N ASP A 154 -5.48 -4.56 -21.80
CA ASP A 154 -4.88 -5.38 -22.85
C ASP A 154 -4.08 -6.56 -22.27
N ALA A 155 -3.43 -6.38 -21.11
CA ALA A 155 -2.68 -7.40 -20.42
C ALA A 155 -3.59 -8.45 -19.73
N LEU A 156 -4.78 -8.07 -19.27
CA LEU A 156 -5.66 -8.97 -18.50
C LEU A 156 -6.31 -10.06 -19.35
N LEU A 157 -6.34 -11.26 -18.78
CA LEU A 157 -7.18 -12.37 -19.20
C LEU A 157 -8.68 -12.03 -19.04
N PRO A 158 -9.58 -12.71 -19.77
CA PRO A 158 -11.02 -12.64 -19.47
C PRO A 158 -11.30 -12.98 -18.00
N GLY A 159 -12.03 -12.11 -17.30
CA GLY A 159 -12.33 -12.26 -15.87
C GLY A 159 -11.15 -11.92 -14.94
N GLY A 160 -10.03 -11.43 -15.47
CA GLY A 160 -8.94 -10.90 -14.68
C GLY A 160 -9.36 -9.64 -13.90
N ILE A 161 -8.60 -9.34 -12.84
CA ILE A 161 -8.90 -8.26 -11.89
C ILE A 161 -7.91 -7.11 -12.10
N VAL A 162 -8.45 -5.90 -12.23
CA VAL A 162 -7.66 -4.66 -12.14
C VAL A 162 -7.93 -3.98 -10.81
N VAL A 163 -6.87 -3.44 -10.21
CA VAL A 163 -6.95 -2.62 -9.00
C VAL A 163 -6.34 -1.27 -9.31
N LEU A 164 -7.10 -0.20 -9.09
CA LEU A 164 -6.72 1.18 -9.33
C LEU A 164 -6.60 1.90 -8.00
N ASP A 165 -5.40 2.32 -7.63
CA ASP A 165 -5.15 3.05 -6.39
C ASP A 165 -5.59 4.50 -6.46
N ASP A 166 -5.72 5.13 -5.28
CA ASP A 166 -5.94 6.56 -5.07
C ASP A 166 -7.08 7.24 -5.85
N PHE A 167 -8.04 6.51 -6.42
CA PHE A 167 -9.16 7.09 -7.17
C PHE A 167 -10.10 7.98 -6.33
N ARG A 168 -9.91 8.05 -5.00
CA ARG A 168 -10.66 8.92 -4.07
C ARG A 168 -9.78 9.86 -3.25
N SER A 169 -8.48 9.90 -3.51
CA SER A 169 -7.57 10.76 -2.78
C SER A 169 -7.70 12.21 -3.26
N GLU A 170 -7.79 13.17 -2.33
CA GLU A 170 -8.12 14.56 -2.67
C GLU A 170 -7.07 15.24 -3.56
N HIS A 171 -5.81 14.78 -3.46
CA HIS A 171 -4.67 15.33 -4.18
C HIS A 171 -4.45 14.66 -5.56
N THR A 172 -5.24 13.65 -5.91
CA THR A 172 -5.09 12.83 -7.12
C THR A 172 -6.33 12.88 -8.04
N PRO A 173 -6.90 14.07 -8.33
CA PRO A 173 -8.15 14.15 -9.11
C PRO A 173 -8.03 13.54 -10.51
N GLY A 174 -6.83 13.52 -11.10
CA GLY A 174 -6.58 12.87 -12.40
C GLY A 174 -6.87 11.37 -12.37
N VAL A 175 -6.52 10.69 -11.26
CA VAL A 175 -6.79 9.27 -11.04
C VAL A 175 -8.29 9.01 -10.96
N SER A 176 -9.02 9.84 -10.21
CA SER A 176 -10.49 9.75 -10.12
C SER A 176 -11.14 9.89 -11.50
N VAL A 177 -10.72 10.87 -12.29
CA VAL A 177 -11.27 11.13 -13.62
C VAL A 177 -10.99 9.95 -14.55
N ALA A 178 -9.74 9.47 -14.64
CA ALA A 178 -9.38 8.33 -15.49
C ALA A 178 -10.10 7.04 -15.08
N THR A 179 -10.22 6.78 -13.78
CA THR A 179 -10.92 5.60 -13.24
C THR A 179 -12.41 5.60 -13.62
N TRP A 180 -13.12 6.71 -13.39
CA TRP A 180 -14.54 6.78 -13.71
C TRP A 180 -14.81 6.90 -15.21
N GLU A 181 -13.92 7.54 -15.98
CA GLU A 181 -13.95 7.50 -17.44
C GLU A 181 -13.85 6.06 -17.94
N ALA A 182 -12.94 5.26 -17.40
CA ALA A 182 -12.82 3.86 -17.78
C ALA A 182 -14.08 3.03 -17.49
N VAL A 183 -14.75 3.31 -16.36
CA VAL A 183 -16.02 2.67 -16.00
C VAL A 183 -17.13 3.05 -16.98
N LEU A 184 -17.31 4.34 -17.21
CA LEU A 184 -18.45 4.86 -17.96
C LEU A 184 -18.30 4.73 -19.48
N ASN A 185 -17.06 4.78 -19.99
CA ASN A 185 -16.79 4.90 -21.42
C ASN A 185 -15.95 3.74 -21.99
N ARG A 186 -15.22 2.99 -21.16
CA ARG A 186 -14.29 1.94 -21.62
C ARG A 186 -14.62 0.55 -21.09
N GLY A 187 -15.81 0.37 -20.53
CA GLY A 187 -16.39 -0.94 -20.18
C GLY A 187 -15.75 -1.60 -18.97
N LEU A 188 -15.07 -0.85 -18.10
CA LEU A 188 -14.61 -1.38 -16.81
C LEU A 188 -15.81 -1.54 -15.88
N HIS A 189 -16.05 -2.75 -15.38
CA HIS A 189 -17.11 -3.01 -14.41
C HIS A 189 -16.54 -3.02 -12.98
N PRO A 190 -16.99 -2.11 -12.09
CA PRO A 190 -16.57 -2.12 -10.70
C PRO A 190 -17.05 -3.38 -9.98
N ILE A 191 -16.14 -4.07 -9.29
CA ILE A 191 -16.48 -5.16 -8.37
C ILE A 191 -16.71 -4.59 -6.98
N CYS A 192 -15.72 -3.87 -6.43
CA CYS A 192 -15.87 -3.19 -5.15
C CYS A 192 -14.93 -2.00 -5.00
N LEU A 193 -15.22 -1.16 -4.01
CA LEU A 193 -14.44 0.01 -3.64
C LEU A 193 -13.96 -0.16 -2.19
N SER A 194 -12.66 0.05 -1.95
CA SER A 194 -12.14 0.30 -0.62
C SER A 194 -12.17 1.80 -0.31
N THR A 195 -11.36 2.26 0.66
CA THR A 195 -11.26 3.69 0.93
C THR A 195 -10.52 4.41 -0.21
N GLN A 196 -9.44 3.82 -0.70
CA GLN A 196 -8.56 4.43 -1.71
C GLN A 196 -8.55 3.67 -3.04
N LYS A 197 -8.91 2.38 -3.08
CA LYS A 197 -8.80 1.54 -4.28
C LYS A 197 -10.14 1.18 -4.91
N LEU A 198 -10.19 1.17 -6.24
CA LEU A 198 -11.27 0.55 -7.03
C LEU A 198 -10.78 -0.79 -7.55
N TYR A 199 -11.56 -1.85 -7.32
CA TYR A 199 -11.35 -3.19 -7.86
C TYR A 199 -12.37 -3.41 -8.97
N GLY A 200 -11.93 -3.86 -10.14
CA GLY A 200 -12.81 -4.04 -11.29
C GLY A 200 -12.38 -5.17 -12.22
N THR A 201 -13.23 -5.43 -13.20
CA THR A 201 -12.97 -6.38 -14.29
C THR A 201 -13.66 -5.91 -15.56
N TRP A 202 -13.18 -6.33 -16.73
CA TRP A 202 -13.89 -6.13 -18.01
C TRP A 202 -14.86 -7.28 -18.32
N GLY A 203 -14.91 -8.32 -17.50
CA GLY A 203 -15.90 -9.40 -17.56
C GLY A 203 -17.18 -9.08 -16.80
N ASP A 204 -18.00 -10.09 -16.54
CA ASP A 204 -19.17 -9.99 -15.67
C ASP A 204 -18.74 -9.87 -14.19
N PRO A 205 -19.05 -8.76 -13.48
CA PRO A 205 -18.67 -8.61 -12.08
C PRO A 205 -19.58 -9.38 -11.13
N GLU A 206 -20.79 -9.78 -11.54
CA GLU A 206 -21.84 -10.25 -10.63
C GLU A 206 -21.44 -11.48 -9.80
N PRO A 207 -20.84 -12.55 -10.36
CA PRO A 207 -20.43 -13.71 -9.56
C PRO A 207 -19.44 -13.34 -8.46
N VAL A 208 -18.44 -12.51 -8.79
CA VAL A 208 -17.40 -12.08 -7.83
C VAL A 208 -18.01 -11.13 -6.78
N GLN A 209 -18.95 -10.28 -7.17
CA GLN A 209 -19.66 -9.42 -6.22
C GLN A 209 -20.50 -10.23 -5.22
N GLU A 210 -21.22 -11.25 -5.65
CA GLU A 210 -22.04 -12.09 -4.76
C GLU A 210 -21.17 -12.87 -3.77
N GLU A 211 -20.05 -13.44 -4.23
CA GLU A 211 -19.09 -14.11 -3.35
C GLU A 211 -18.44 -13.13 -2.36
N LEU A 212 -18.08 -11.92 -2.80
CA LEU A 212 -17.53 -10.88 -1.93
C LEU A 212 -18.53 -10.47 -0.85
N LEU A 213 -19.78 -10.26 -1.24
CA LEU A 213 -20.86 -9.91 -0.32
C LEU A 213 -21.12 -11.02 0.68
N ALA A 214 -21.04 -12.30 0.28
CA ALA A 214 -21.11 -13.42 1.19
C ALA A 214 -19.93 -13.43 2.18
N MET A 215 -18.71 -13.16 1.71
CA MET A 215 -17.50 -13.11 2.56
C MET A 215 -17.59 -12.01 3.64
N VAL A 216 -18.11 -10.83 3.30
CA VAL A 216 -18.18 -9.72 4.26
C VAL A 216 -19.46 -9.70 5.10
N ARG A 217 -20.48 -10.49 4.74
CA ARG A 217 -21.77 -10.49 5.44
C ARG A 217 -21.59 -10.98 6.88
N GLY A 218 -22.04 -10.16 7.83
CA GLY A 218 -21.96 -10.49 9.26
C GLY A 218 -20.60 -10.24 9.90
N ARG A 219 -19.59 -9.80 9.14
CA ARG A 219 -18.30 -9.37 9.69
C ARG A 219 -18.48 -8.11 10.55
N GLY A 220 -18.06 -8.18 11.81
CA GLY A 220 -18.11 -7.05 12.74
C GLY A 220 -17.00 -6.01 12.50
N ASP A 221 -15.99 -6.36 11.72
CA ASP A 221 -14.76 -5.60 11.49
C ASP A 221 -14.71 -4.92 10.11
N CYS A 222 -15.76 -5.03 9.30
CA CYS A 222 -15.87 -4.43 7.98
C CYS A 222 -17.25 -3.80 7.77
N HIS A 223 -17.30 -2.49 7.49
CA HIS A 223 -18.53 -1.85 7.06
C HIS A 223 -18.77 -2.14 5.58
N LEU A 224 -19.99 -2.55 5.26
CA LEU A 224 -20.49 -2.75 3.92
C LEU A 224 -21.59 -1.73 3.60
N SER A 225 -21.53 -1.14 2.42
CA SER A 225 -22.64 -0.42 1.82
C SER A 225 -22.72 -0.73 0.32
N VAL A 226 -23.93 -0.88 -0.21
CA VAL A 226 -24.16 -1.09 -1.64
C VAL A 226 -24.99 0.07 -2.18
N GLN A 227 -24.58 0.65 -3.30
CA GLN A 227 -25.30 1.74 -3.97
C GLN A 227 -25.44 1.44 -5.45
N GLN A 228 -26.45 2.02 -6.09
CA GLN A 228 -26.59 2.02 -7.55
C GLN A 228 -26.20 3.40 -8.07
N ALA A 229 -25.28 3.45 -9.03
CA ALA A 229 -24.88 4.69 -9.66
C ALA A 229 -24.47 4.44 -11.11
N ALA A 230 -24.97 5.28 -12.03
CA ALA A 230 -24.66 5.21 -13.46
C ALA A 230 -24.79 3.79 -14.08
N GLY A 231 -25.79 3.02 -13.64
CA GLY A 231 -26.01 1.65 -14.13
C GLY A 231 -25.14 0.57 -13.47
N HIS A 232 -24.30 0.92 -12.51
CA HIS A 232 -23.43 -0.01 -11.80
C HIS A 232 -23.83 -0.20 -10.34
N ARG A 233 -23.72 -1.44 -9.86
CA ARG A 233 -23.75 -1.78 -8.44
C ARG A 233 -22.39 -1.49 -7.82
N LEU A 234 -22.33 -0.48 -6.95
CA LEU A 234 -21.13 -0.08 -6.24
C LEU A 234 -21.12 -0.71 -4.84
N VAL A 235 -20.41 -1.83 -4.70
CA VAL A 235 -20.12 -2.45 -3.40
C VAL A 235 -18.96 -1.69 -2.75
N ARG A 236 -19.20 -1.07 -1.60
CA ARG A 236 -18.18 -0.31 -0.89
C ARG A 236 -17.90 -0.90 0.48
N LEU A 237 -16.61 -1.10 0.75
CA LEU A 237 -16.08 -1.69 1.96
C LEU A 237 -15.22 -0.67 2.71
N LYS A 238 -15.27 -0.72 4.04
CA LYS A 238 -14.41 0.10 4.91
C LYS A 238 -14.04 -0.68 6.15
N SER A 239 -12.76 -0.73 6.49
CA SER A 239 -12.30 -1.38 7.72
C SER A 239 -12.89 -0.72 8.97
N LYS A 240 -13.10 -1.53 10.00
CA LYS A 240 -13.51 -1.13 11.35
C LYS A 240 -12.75 -1.97 12.37
N ASN A 241 -11.60 -1.47 12.84
CA ASN A 241 -10.72 -2.23 13.74
C ASN A 241 -10.34 -3.62 13.17
N MET A 242 -10.24 -3.71 11.85
CA MET A 242 -9.85 -4.95 11.16
C MET A 242 -8.38 -5.26 11.47
N PRO A 243 -8.05 -6.48 11.93
CA PRO A 243 -6.66 -6.88 12.09
C PRO A 243 -5.98 -7.00 10.73
N ALA A 244 -4.67 -6.79 10.68
CA ALA A 244 -3.90 -7.15 9.50
C ALA A 244 -4.00 -8.67 9.27
N PRO A 245 -4.12 -9.14 8.02
CA PRO A 245 -4.04 -10.57 7.73
C PRO A 245 -2.66 -11.12 8.12
N ASP A 246 -2.61 -12.42 8.40
CA ASP A 246 -1.35 -13.09 8.71
C ASP A 246 -0.40 -13.01 7.50
N PHE A 247 0.82 -12.52 7.76
CA PHE A 247 1.89 -12.40 6.77
C PHE A 247 3.19 -12.97 7.34
N PRO A 248 4.00 -13.72 6.56
CA PRO A 248 5.21 -14.34 7.07
C PRO A 248 6.20 -13.27 7.53
N ALA A 249 6.98 -13.63 8.55
CA ALA A 249 8.14 -12.82 8.89
C ALA A 249 9.14 -12.83 7.72
N SER A 250 9.94 -11.77 7.63
CA SER A 250 11.08 -11.74 6.73
C SER A 250 12.11 -12.82 7.11
N ARG A 251 13.08 -13.07 6.24
CA ARG A 251 14.27 -13.89 6.54
C ARG A 251 15.22 -13.25 7.56
N HIS A 252 14.96 -12.01 7.99
CA HIS A 252 15.72 -11.29 8.99
C HIS A 252 15.00 -11.39 10.35
N PRO A 253 15.54 -12.16 11.32
CA PRO A 253 14.93 -12.25 12.65
C PRO A 253 14.94 -10.88 13.31
N ALA A 254 13.86 -10.53 14.00
CA ALA A 254 13.85 -9.35 14.86
C ALA A 254 14.92 -9.53 15.93
N ASP A 255 15.83 -8.55 16.08
CA ASP A 255 16.75 -8.53 17.20
C ASP A 255 15.92 -8.55 18.48
N VAL A 256 15.89 -9.69 19.15
CA VAL A 256 15.40 -9.76 20.53
C VAL A 256 16.39 -8.90 21.31
N PRO A 257 15.97 -7.79 21.96
CA PRO A 257 16.89 -7.09 22.85
C PRO A 257 17.29 -8.09 23.93
N THR A 258 18.51 -8.62 23.82
CA THR A 258 19.15 -9.38 24.89
C THR A 258 19.22 -8.44 26.06
N SER A 259 18.26 -8.58 26.98
CA SER A 259 18.45 -8.13 28.34
C SER A 259 19.53 -9.04 28.91
N THR A 260 20.79 -8.67 28.66
CA THR A 260 21.92 -9.27 29.35
C THR A 260 21.61 -9.15 30.84
N PRO A 261 21.50 -10.26 31.60
CA PRO A 261 21.39 -10.16 33.04
C PRO A 261 22.66 -9.45 33.50
N GLY A 262 22.53 -8.20 33.94
CA GLY A 262 23.65 -7.45 34.44
C GLY A 262 24.29 -8.25 35.57
N HIS A 263 25.53 -8.69 35.37
CA HIS A 263 26.36 -9.21 36.43
C HIS A 263 26.52 -8.09 37.47
N ARG A 264 25.66 -8.12 38.50
CA ARG A 264 25.88 -7.32 39.71
C ARG A 264 26.97 -8.02 40.50
N THR A 265 28.21 -7.57 40.31
CA THR A 265 29.26 -7.75 41.33
C THR A 265 28.84 -7.01 42.60
N PRO A 266 28.88 -7.64 43.78
CA PRO A 266 28.58 -6.96 45.03
C PRO A 266 29.78 -6.09 45.42
N SER A 267 29.68 -4.77 45.23
CA SER A 267 30.62 -3.84 45.87
C SER A 267 30.09 -3.45 47.25
N GLY A 268 30.99 -3.57 48.22
CA GLY A 268 30.73 -3.32 49.64
C GLY A 268 30.20 -1.92 49.92
N SER A 269 29.35 -1.87 50.94
CA SER A 269 28.71 -0.70 51.50
C SER A 269 29.71 0.30 52.10
N THR A 270 29.58 1.57 51.73
CA THR A 270 29.85 2.71 52.62
C THR A 270 28.75 3.76 52.41
N PRO A 271 28.19 4.38 53.46
CA PRO A 271 27.05 5.27 53.33
C PRO A 271 27.52 6.68 52.97
N GLN A 272 27.14 7.19 51.80
CA GLN A 272 27.21 8.62 51.49
C GLN A 272 25.83 9.15 51.12
N THR A 273 25.59 10.35 51.63
CA THR A 273 24.32 11.08 51.76
C THR A 273 23.72 11.49 50.41
N ARG A 274 22.39 11.35 50.28
CA ARG A 274 21.58 11.74 49.10
C ARG A 274 21.53 13.26 48.92
N PRO A 275 21.86 13.81 47.74
CA PRO A 275 21.30 15.07 47.29
C PRO A 275 19.97 14.84 46.55
N ALA A 276 19.03 15.77 46.72
CA ALA A 276 17.69 15.76 46.12
C ALA A 276 17.71 15.83 44.57
N PRO A 277 16.67 15.34 43.87
CA PRO A 277 16.64 15.35 42.41
C PRO A 277 16.44 16.78 41.88
N ARG A 278 17.44 17.29 41.14
CA ARG A 278 17.32 18.51 40.33
C ARG A 278 16.44 18.20 39.11
N ARG A 279 15.31 18.92 39.00
CA ARG A 279 14.51 19.03 37.78
C ARG A 279 15.35 19.72 36.69
N SER A 280 15.67 19.02 35.60
CA SER A 280 16.18 19.65 34.39
C SER A 280 15.04 19.92 33.40
N ARG A 281 14.67 21.21 33.29
CA ARG A 281 13.94 21.76 32.15
C ARG A 281 14.96 22.25 31.12
N THR A 282 14.92 21.72 29.91
CA THR A 282 15.23 22.41 28.63
C THR A 282 14.85 21.45 27.49
N HIS A 283 13.75 21.75 26.79
CA HIS A 283 13.67 22.45 25.49
C HIS A 283 13.74 21.45 24.32
N ARG A 284 12.58 21.05 23.76
CA ARG A 284 11.93 21.67 22.58
C ARG A 284 12.89 21.80 21.38
N ILE A 285 12.65 20.95 20.37
CA ILE A 285 12.89 21.02 18.90
C ILE A 285 12.75 19.54 18.45
N ALA A 286 12.01 19.09 17.44
CA ALA A 286 11.21 19.73 16.41
C ALA A 286 9.97 18.85 16.15
N VAL A 287 8.81 19.50 16.17
CA VAL A 287 7.62 19.07 15.45
C VAL A 287 7.82 19.62 14.06
N ASP A 288 8.06 18.76 13.07
CA ASP A 288 7.87 19.07 11.65
C ASP A 288 7.90 17.74 10.91
N LEU A 289 6.71 17.17 10.72
CA LEU A 289 6.30 16.18 9.72
C LEU A 289 4.86 15.74 10.09
N LEU A 290 3.91 16.66 10.01
CA LEU A 290 2.47 16.34 10.09
C LEU A 290 1.70 17.23 9.09
N PRO A 291 0.84 16.65 8.22
CA PRO A 291 0.06 17.40 7.23
C PRO A 291 -0.94 18.42 7.84
N PRO A 292 -1.28 19.52 7.16
CA PRO A 292 -1.98 20.69 7.73
C PRO A 292 -3.45 20.49 8.14
N ALA A 293 -4.01 19.28 8.10
CA ALA A 293 -5.41 19.03 8.42
C ALA A 293 -5.67 18.56 9.87
N LEU A 294 -4.64 18.19 10.63
CA LEU A 294 -4.81 17.66 12.00
C LEU A 294 -4.66 18.71 13.13
N THR A 295 -4.34 19.96 12.79
CA THR A 295 -4.14 21.03 13.78
C THR A 295 -5.41 21.85 14.11
N ARG A 296 -6.54 21.61 13.42
CA ARG A 296 -7.83 22.25 13.76
C ARG A 296 -8.77 21.40 14.62
N ALA A 297 -8.60 20.08 14.68
CA ALA A 297 -9.44 19.21 15.52
C ALA A 297 -9.02 19.18 17.00
N LEU A 298 -7.76 19.53 17.32
CA LEU A 298 -7.24 19.51 18.69
C LEU A 298 -7.27 20.87 19.42
N ARG A 299 -7.68 21.95 18.75
CA ARG A 299 -7.84 23.29 19.37
C ARG A 299 -9.27 23.56 19.86
N ASN A 300 -10.28 22.84 19.38
CA ASN A 300 -11.68 23.01 19.79
C ASN A 300 -12.14 22.06 20.92
N ALA A 301 -11.27 21.17 21.41
CA ALA A 301 -11.55 20.30 22.57
C ALA A 301 -11.02 20.88 23.91
N ARG A 302 -10.57 22.14 23.93
CA ARG A 302 -10.07 22.84 25.14
C ARG A 302 -10.91 24.04 25.59
N THR A 303 -12.06 24.29 24.98
CA THR A 303 -12.95 25.43 25.32
C THR A 303 -14.37 25.04 25.74
N THR A 304 -14.62 23.80 26.12
CA THR A 304 -15.86 23.40 26.80
C THR A 304 -15.59 22.98 28.25
N ARG A 305 -15.40 23.97 29.13
CA ARG A 305 -15.70 23.82 30.56
C ARG A 305 -17.09 24.40 30.80
N LEU A 306 -18.04 23.52 31.10
CA LEU A 306 -19.36 23.88 31.64
C LEU A 306 -19.20 24.55 33.02
N PRO A 307 -20.06 25.53 33.36
CA PRO A 307 -20.09 26.14 34.69
C PRO A 307 -20.74 25.20 35.72
N GLY A 308 -20.16 25.17 36.93
CA GLY A 308 -20.75 24.50 38.10
C GLY A 308 -21.91 25.29 38.71
N PRO A 309 -22.68 24.68 39.64
CA PRO A 309 -24.02 25.14 40.01
C PRO A 309 -24.00 26.25 41.06
N LYS A 310 -24.92 27.21 40.90
CA LYS A 310 -25.64 27.90 41.97
C LYS A 310 -27.06 28.17 41.49
#